data_AF-A0A418FVC0-F1
#
_entry.id   AF-A0A418FVC0-F1
#
_cell.length_a   1.000
_cell.length_b   1.000
_cell.length_c   1.000
_cell.angle_alpha   90.00
_cell.angle_beta   90.00
_cell.angle_gamma   90.00
#
_symmetry.space_group_name_H-M   'P 1'
#
loop_
_entity.id
_entity.type
_entity.pdbx_description
1 polymer ?
#
loop_
_entity_poly.entity_id
_entity_poly.type
_entity_poly.pdbx_seq_one_letter_code
_entity_poly.pdbx_strand_id
1 'polypeptide(L)'
;MYYYGYTTQMLEAAVTLQSLFRMRTARVHFHRLMQGVAICRRCESDYLNDPLNLTRLGNYALYLHAIRHDYDRARPLYRRLMEYMAARGPDVAFILRCYAVFVYVTEEEDDDSVAMLFARADAIDKPKTKFQLAFLGFFRYSQIMFATNAQSNLNYAACAHWVYGQAAVAKAHYLRALDADPYNKRILRLFNTFLGRSNDLDGDDGAAHYMRYQATLVQSEDASRQQQWLDATATEQRHRAAVLLQTRFRARHQRKRVVRMKSILPVPHKALSTEELQLHQAFDTVAATNRNPSVLRVDQLADVYPLLGWSVQEAADDVAYATSHMEFQYPQSITWTRFRKWIQEEAAPPSHWE
;
A
#
# COMPACT_ATOMS: atom_id res chain seq x y z
N MET A 1 20.40 -6.14 29.17
CA MET A 1 20.68 -4.70 29.35
C MET A 1 19.43 -4.04 29.89
N TYR A 2 19.50 -3.45 31.08
CA TYR A 2 18.39 -2.73 31.68
C TYR A 2 18.31 -1.34 31.06
N TYR A 3 17.21 -1.00 30.40
CA TYR A 3 16.93 0.36 29.95
C TYR A 3 15.98 0.98 31.00
N TYR A 4 16.43 2.01 31.73
CA TYR A 4 15.70 2.62 32.85
C TYR A 4 15.26 1.64 33.97
N GLY A 5 16.07 0.62 34.27
CA GLY A 5 15.78 -0.34 35.35
C GLY A 5 14.76 -1.43 35.00
N TYR A 6 14.21 -1.44 33.78
CA TYR A 6 13.33 -2.51 33.30
C TYR A 6 14.10 -3.60 32.57
N THR A 7 13.70 -4.86 32.75
CA THR A 7 14.15 -5.95 31.86
C THR A 7 13.52 -5.78 30.46
N THR A 8 14.09 -6.42 29.44
CA THR A 8 13.53 -6.40 28.07
C THR A 8 12.08 -6.89 28.04
N GLN A 9 11.77 -7.96 28.78
CA GLN A 9 10.42 -8.49 28.92
C GLN A 9 9.46 -7.49 29.60
N MET A 10 9.92 -6.77 30.62
CA MET A 10 9.10 -5.74 31.27
C MET A 10 8.82 -4.56 30.32
N LEU A 11 9.80 -4.19 29.49
CA LEU A 11 9.62 -3.13 28.48
C LEU A 11 8.63 -3.55 27.40
N GLU A 12 8.71 -4.78 26.90
CA GLU A 12 7.74 -5.35 25.96
C GLU A 12 6.32 -5.40 26.57
N ALA A 13 6.19 -5.85 27.83
CA ALA A 13 4.93 -5.84 28.55
C ALA A 13 4.38 -4.40 28.74
N ALA A 14 5.24 -3.43 29.04
CA ALA A 14 4.84 -2.04 29.17
C ALA A 14 4.35 -1.45 27.83
N VAL A 15 5.06 -1.71 26.73
CA VAL A 15 4.67 -1.24 25.39
C VAL A 15 3.34 -1.86 24.94
N THR A 16 3.14 -3.16 25.19
CA THR A 16 1.88 -3.84 24.89
C THR A 16 0.71 -3.29 25.73
N LEU A 17 0.91 -3.04 27.02
CA LEU A 17 -0.14 -2.42 27.85
C LEU A 17 -0.45 -0.99 27.39
N GLN A 18 0.57 -0.20 27.04
CA GLN A 18 0.40 1.14 26.48
C GLN A 18 -0.36 1.11 25.14
N SER A 19 -0.06 0.16 24.27
CA SER A 19 -0.75 0.02 22.98
C SER A 19 -2.22 -0.39 23.17
N LEU A 20 -2.50 -1.35 24.07
CA LEU A 20 -3.87 -1.74 24.43
C LEU A 20 -4.68 -0.57 25.00
N PHE A 21 -4.07 0.23 25.89
CA PHE A 21 -4.72 1.42 26.46
C PHE A 21 -5.02 2.47 25.38
N ARG A 22 -4.06 2.75 24.49
CA ARG A 22 -4.25 3.65 23.34
C ARG A 22 -5.33 3.15 22.38
N MET A 23 -5.42 1.84 22.15
CA MET A 23 -6.50 1.24 21.34
C MET A 23 -7.86 1.38 22.00
N ARG A 24 -7.98 1.12 23.30
CA ARG A 24 -9.24 1.27 24.04
C ARG A 24 -9.74 2.71 24.00
N THR A 25 -8.85 3.67 24.27
CA THR A 25 -9.18 5.10 24.21
C THR A 25 -9.60 5.53 22.80
N ALA A 26 -8.85 5.14 21.77
CA ALA A 26 -9.22 5.40 20.37
C ALA A 26 -10.59 4.81 20.00
N ARG A 27 -10.90 3.57 20.43
CA ARG A 27 -12.20 2.93 20.18
C ARG A 27 -13.36 3.69 20.82
N VAL A 28 -13.21 4.15 22.07
CA VAL A 28 -14.24 4.94 22.77
C VAL A 28 -14.47 6.28 22.05
N HIS A 29 -13.39 6.96 21.67
CA HIS A 29 -13.48 8.20 20.89
C HIS A 29 -14.14 8.00 19.54
N PHE A 30 -13.76 6.95 18.80
CA PHE A 30 -14.35 6.60 17.52
C PHE A 30 -15.85 6.33 17.64
N HIS A 31 -16.27 5.56 18.65
CA HIS A 31 -17.69 5.28 18.86
C HIS A 31 -18.50 6.56 19.13
N ARG A 32 -18.00 7.45 19.99
CA ARG A 32 -18.63 8.76 20.23
C ARG A 32 -18.69 9.64 18.97
N LEU A 33 -17.62 9.64 18.17
CA LEU A 33 -17.61 10.34 16.88
C LEU A 33 -18.69 9.79 15.96
N MET A 34 -18.78 8.46 15.82
CA MET A 34 -19.80 7.82 14.97
C MET A 34 -21.23 8.09 15.45
N GLN A 35 -21.46 8.17 16.76
CA GLN A 35 -22.75 8.61 17.31
C GLN A 35 -23.09 10.04 16.87
N GLY A 36 -22.14 10.97 17.00
CA GLY A 36 -22.33 12.36 16.54
C GLY A 36 -22.57 12.45 15.03
N VAL A 37 -21.83 11.69 14.23
CA VAL A 37 -22.00 11.64 12.76
C VAL A 37 -23.38 11.09 12.38
N ALA A 38 -23.90 10.10 13.11
CA ALA A 38 -25.24 9.59 12.87
C ALA A 38 -26.32 10.68 13.06
N ILE A 39 -26.18 11.51 14.11
CA ILE A 39 -27.05 12.68 14.34
C ILE A 39 -26.88 13.70 13.21
N CYS A 40 -25.65 14.03 12.84
CA CYS A 40 -25.34 14.96 11.76
C CYS A 40 -25.99 14.53 10.42
N ARG A 41 -26.01 13.23 10.11
CA ARG A 41 -26.60 12.72 8.86
C ARG A 41 -28.12 12.76 8.83
N ARG A 42 -28.78 12.66 9.98
CA ARG A 42 -30.25 12.62 10.10
C ARG A 42 -30.88 13.96 10.47
N CYS A 43 -30.08 14.94 10.90
CA CYS A 43 -30.59 16.19 11.44
C CYS A 43 -31.53 16.97 10.50
N GLU A 44 -31.28 16.92 9.19
CA GLU A 44 -32.14 17.57 8.19
C GLU A 44 -33.52 16.92 8.13
N SER A 45 -33.60 15.59 8.00
CA SER A 45 -34.88 14.88 8.04
C SER A 45 -35.58 15.03 9.39
N ASP A 46 -34.82 15.00 10.50
CA ASP A 46 -35.36 15.13 11.85
C ASP A 46 -36.00 16.52 12.03
N TYR A 47 -35.33 17.58 11.56
CA TYR A 47 -35.85 18.94 11.58
C TYR A 47 -37.12 19.09 10.74
N LEU A 48 -37.16 18.53 9.53
CA LEU A 48 -38.36 18.56 8.69
C LEU A 48 -39.55 17.85 9.34
N ASN A 49 -39.29 16.78 10.08
CA ASN A 49 -40.33 16.03 10.79
C ASN A 49 -40.90 16.77 12.01
N ASP A 50 -40.09 17.56 12.73
CA ASP A 50 -40.54 18.36 13.88
C ASP A 50 -39.68 19.63 14.02
N PRO A 51 -40.05 20.72 13.31
CA PRO A 51 -39.25 21.94 13.27
C PRO A 51 -39.38 22.81 14.53
N LEU A 52 -40.33 22.49 15.41
CA LEU A 52 -40.52 23.20 16.68
C LEU A 52 -39.66 22.62 17.81
N ASN A 53 -39.14 21.40 17.62
CA ASN A 53 -38.24 20.78 18.57
C ASN A 53 -36.87 21.50 18.61
N LEU A 54 -36.54 22.10 19.76
CA LEU A 54 -35.31 22.88 19.94
C LEU A 54 -34.03 22.07 19.70
N THR A 55 -34.01 20.78 20.05
CA THR A 55 -32.83 19.94 19.82
C THR A 55 -32.63 19.69 18.32
N ARG A 56 -33.71 19.43 17.58
CA ARG A 56 -33.65 19.20 16.13
C ARG A 56 -33.30 20.49 15.38
N LEU A 57 -33.91 21.60 15.77
CA LEU A 57 -33.58 22.94 15.28
C LEU A 57 -32.10 23.28 15.53
N GLY A 58 -31.58 23.00 16.73
CA GLY A 58 -30.18 23.20 17.10
C GLY A 58 -29.20 22.35 16.28
N ASN A 59 -29.53 21.06 16.10
CA ASN A 59 -28.71 20.17 15.27
C ASN A 59 -28.72 20.60 13.80
N TYR A 60 -29.85 21.06 13.27
CA TYR A 60 -29.95 21.53 11.90
C TYR A 60 -29.24 22.87 11.68
N ALA A 61 -29.36 23.82 12.62
CA ALA A 61 -28.58 25.06 12.59
C ALA A 61 -27.08 24.77 12.61
N LEU A 62 -26.65 23.83 13.47
CA LEU A 62 -25.26 23.39 13.54
C LEU A 62 -24.80 22.68 12.27
N TYR A 63 -25.67 21.91 11.61
CA TYR A 63 -25.36 21.30 10.31
C TYR A 63 -25.11 22.35 9.22
N LEU A 64 -25.98 23.36 9.13
CA LEU A 64 -25.81 24.45 8.18
C LEU A 64 -24.52 25.23 8.44
N HIS A 65 -24.22 25.51 9.71
CA HIS A 65 -23.00 26.18 10.13
C HIS A 65 -21.72 25.35 9.89
N ALA A 66 -21.62 24.16 10.49
CA ALA A 66 -20.36 23.42 10.58
C ALA A 66 -20.07 22.52 9.37
N ILE A 67 -21.11 22.06 8.65
CA ILE A 67 -20.97 21.09 7.54
C ILE A 67 -21.20 21.77 6.19
N ARG A 68 -22.31 22.49 6.03
CA ARG A 68 -22.64 23.19 4.78
C ARG A 68 -21.92 24.53 4.65
N HIS A 69 -21.50 25.12 5.77
CA HIS A 69 -20.95 26.48 5.83
C HIS A 69 -21.92 27.54 5.27
N ASP A 70 -23.23 27.28 5.39
CA ASP A 70 -24.31 28.18 4.96
C ASP A 70 -24.72 29.04 6.16
N TYR A 71 -23.90 30.06 6.42
CA TYR A 71 -24.05 30.94 7.59
C TYR A 71 -25.34 31.78 7.50
N ASP A 72 -25.75 32.18 6.30
CA ASP A 72 -26.95 33.00 6.08
C ASP A 72 -28.22 32.24 6.45
N ARG A 73 -28.31 30.95 6.11
CA ARG A 73 -29.44 30.11 6.55
C ARG A 73 -29.34 29.70 8.01
N ALA A 74 -28.15 29.56 8.58
CA ALA A 74 -27.96 29.23 9.99
C ALA A 74 -28.36 30.38 10.92
N ARG A 75 -28.09 31.63 10.52
CA ARG A 75 -28.32 32.85 11.32
C ARG A 75 -29.74 32.98 11.90
N PRO A 76 -30.84 32.91 11.12
CA PRO A 76 -32.18 33.03 11.68
C PRO A 76 -32.54 31.86 12.61
N LEU A 77 -31.99 30.67 12.39
CA LEU A 77 -32.23 29.51 13.26
C LEU A 77 -31.57 29.68 14.61
N TYR A 78 -30.33 30.19 14.64
CA TYR A 78 -29.63 30.51 15.88
C TYR A 78 -30.32 31.62 16.65
N ARG A 79 -30.75 32.70 15.98
CA ARG A 79 -31.54 33.76 16.62
C ARG A 79 -32.80 33.20 17.28
N ARG A 80 -33.55 32.37 16.56
CA ARG A 80 -34.75 31.70 17.08
C ARG A 80 -34.45 30.80 18.29
N LEU A 81 -33.34 30.07 18.29
CA LEU A 81 -32.91 29.27 19.44
C LEU A 81 -32.62 30.14 20.66
N MET A 82 -31.94 31.27 20.47
CA MET A 82 -31.64 32.22 21.55
C MET A 82 -32.91 32.88 22.10
N GLU A 83 -33.83 33.29 21.23
CA GLU A 83 -35.14 33.85 21.62
C GLU A 83 -35.98 32.84 22.42
N TYR A 84 -36.06 31.58 21.96
CA TYR A 84 -36.78 30.54 22.70
C TYR A 84 -36.14 30.25 24.05
N MET A 85 -34.81 30.20 24.11
CA MET A 85 -34.08 29.99 25.35
C MET A 85 -34.37 31.14 26.33
N ALA A 86 -34.31 32.39 25.88
CA ALA A 86 -34.62 33.56 26.71
C ALA A 86 -36.08 33.60 27.19
N ALA A 87 -37.04 33.16 26.36
CA ALA A 87 -38.46 33.24 26.68
C ALA A 87 -38.98 32.09 27.57
N ARG A 88 -38.40 30.88 27.49
CA ARG A 88 -39.05 29.66 28.03
C ARG A 88 -38.29 28.94 29.13
N GLY A 89 -37.01 29.23 29.38
CA GLY A 89 -36.30 28.40 30.33
C GLY A 89 -34.87 28.80 30.67
N PRO A 90 -34.20 27.98 31.49
CA PRO A 90 -32.80 28.18 31.83
C PRO A 90 -31.92 27.99 30.60
N ASP A 91 -30.77 28.64 30.63
CA ASP A 91 -29.75 28.56 29.58
C ASP A 91 -29.39 27.10 29.25
N VAL A 92 -29.21 26.84 27.95
CA VAL A 92 -28.77 25.54 27.44
C VAL A 92 -27.34 25.66 26.94
N ALA A 93 -26.42 24.99 27.65
CA ALA A 93 -24.99 25.06 27.39
C ALA A 93 -24.58 24.65 25.96
N PHE A 94 -25.35 23.77 25.31
CA PHE A 94 -25.15 23.38 23.91
C PHE A 94 -25.49 24.52 22.94
N ILE A 95 -26.63 25.20 23.14
CA ILE A 95 -27.08 26.31 22.29
C ILE A 95 -26.09 27.47 22.42
N LEU A 96 -25.73 27.84 23.66
CA LEU A 96 -24.78 28.91 23.94
C LEU A 96 -23.43 28.70 23.24
N ARG A 97 -22.85 27.49 23.32
CA ARG A 97 -21.57 27.22 22.64
C ARG A 97 -21.68 27.24 21.12
N CYS A 98 -22.73 26.63 20.56
CA CYS A 98 -22.90 26.63 19.11
C CYS A 98 -23.10 28.04 18.57
N TYR A 99 -23.90 28.85 19.27
CA TYR A 99 -24.13 30.25 18.91
C TYR A 99 -22.86 31.09 19.09
N ALA A 100 -22.13 30.93 20.19
CA ALA A 100 -20.89 31.65 20.43
C ALA A 100 -19.82 31.35 19.35
N VAL A 101 -19.65 30.09 18.96
CA VAL A 101 -18.75 29.72 17.85
C VAL A 101 -19.23 30.33 16.53
N PHE A 102 -20.54 30.30 16.26
CA PHE A 102 -21.12 30.88 15.05
C PHE A 102 -20.81 32.37 14.95
N VAL A 103 -21.21 33.12 15.97
CA VAL A 103 -21.04 34.58 16.06
C VAL A 103 -19.57 34.99 16.01
N TYR A 104 -18.68 34.23 16.66
CA TYR A 104 -17.25 34.46 16.60
C TYR A 104 -16.71 34.29 15.17
N VAL A 105 -17.05 33.18 14.49
CA VAL A 105 -16.56 32.93 13.13
C VAL A 105 -17.17 33.89 12.10
N THR A 106 -18.41 34.33 12.29
CA THR A 106 -19.06 35.29 11.41
C THR A 106 -18.70 36.74 11.70
N GLU A 107 -17.98 37.03 12.80
CA GLU A 107 -17.69 38.37 13.30
C GLU A 107 -18.97 39.21 13.53
N GLU A 108 -20.04 38.59 14.03
CA GLU A 108 -21.34 39.27 14.25
C GLU A 108 -21.46 39.98 15.61
N GLU A 109 -20.66 39.59 16.59
CA GLU A 109 -20.59 40.25 17.91
C GLU A 109 -19.11 40.44 18.30
N ASP A 110 -18.89 41.25 19.33
CA ASP A 110 -17.57 41.49 19.89
C ASP A 110 -17.05 40.31 20.73
N ASP A 111 -15.73 40.30 20.95
CA ASP A 111 -15.06 39.23 21.68
C ASP A 111 -15.53 39.10 23.13
N ASP A 112 -15.97 40.20 23.74
CA ASP A 112 -16.49 40.22 25.10
C ASP A 112 -17.87 39.53 25.19
N SER A 113 -18.76 39.78 24.23
CA SER A 113 -20.04 39.05 24.13
C SER A 113 -19.82 37.56 23.86
N VAL A 114 -18.88 37.22 22.97
CA VAL A 114 -18.50 35.83 22.71
C VAL A 114 -17.97 35.17 23.99
N ALA A 115 -17.08 35.83 24.72
CA ALA A 115 -16.53 35.32 25.98
C ALA A 115 -17.62 35.11 27.04
N MET A 116 -18.57 36.04 27.15
CA MET A 116 -19.72 35.93 28.06
C MET A 116 -20.59 34.70 27.75
N LEU A 117 -20.85 34.40 26.47
CA LEU A 117 -21.63 33.23 26.09
C LEU A 117 -20.92 31.92 26.49
N PHE A 118 -19.60 31.84 26.31
CA PHE A 118 -18.83 30.68 26.75
C PHE A 118 -18.80 30.56 28.28
N ALA A 119 -18.64 31.66 29.02
CA ALA A 119 -18.68 31.67 30.47
C ALA A 119 -20.03 31.18 31.02
N ARG A 120 -21.15 31.65 30.45
CA ARG A 120 -22.50 31.16 30.77
C ARG A 120 -22.63 29.65 30.50
N ALA A 121 -22.12 29.19 29.36
CA ALA A 121 -22.18 27.78 29.02
C ALA A 121 -21.33 26.89 29.96
N ASP A 122 -20.18 27.40 30.40
CA ASP A 122 -19.26 26.71 31.33
C ASP A 122 -19.80 26.67 32.76
N ALA A 123 -20.58 27.68 33.18
CA ALA A 123 -21.31 27.64 34.45
C ALA A 123 -22.32 26.48 34.52
N ILE A 124 -22.83 26.02 33.37
CA ILE A 124 -23.87 24.99 33.26
C ILE A 124 -23.28 23.60 32.97
N ASP A 125 -22.28 23.52 32.09
CA ASP A 125 -21.64 22.26 31.66
C ASP A 125 -20.12 22.45 31.56
N LYS A 126 -19.48 22.68 32.70
CA LYS A 126 -18.01 22.78 32.81
C LYS A 126 -17.25 21.63 32.13
N PRO A 127 -17.64 20.35 32.28
CA PRO A 127 -16.94 19.24 31.61
C PRO A 127 -17.26 19.13 30.11
N LYS A 128 -18.13 19.98 29.56
CA LYS A 128 -18.49 20.05 28.13
C LYS A 128 -19.05 18.73 27.59
N THR A 129 -19.70 17.95 28.45
CA THR A 129 -20.21 16.61 28.11
C THR A 129 -21.33 16.69 27.09
N LYS A 130 -22.21 17.68 27.22
CA LYS A 130 -23.36 17.89 26.32
C LYS A 130 -22.89 18.41 24.96
N PHE A 131 -21.79 19.16 24.94
CA PHE A 131 -21.21 19.70 23.70
C PHE A 131 -20.33 18.68 22.97
N GLN A 132 -19.84 17.64 23.63
CA GLN A 132 -18.89 16.70 23.03
C GLN A 132 -19.41 16.00 21.77
N LEU A 133 -20.69 15.61 21.73
CA LEU A 133 -21.27 14.99 20.52
C LEU A 133 -21.38 15.99 19.36
N ALA A 134 -21.66 17.26 19.66
CA ALA A 134 -21.67 18.34 18.67
C ALA A 134 -20.27 18.58 18.11
N PHE A 135 -19.28 18.69 19.00
CA PHE A 135 -17.87 18.83 18.64
C PHE A 135 -17.38 17.69 17.74
N LEU A 136 -17.57 16.44 18.17
CA LEU A 136 -17.07 15.28 17.42
C LEU A 136 -17.88 15.02 16.14
N GLY A 137 -19.21 15.13 16.22
CA GLY A 137 -20.12 14.76 15.14
C GLY A 137 -20.24 15.79 14.02
N PHE A 138 -19.98 17.07 14.31
CA PHE A 138 -20.13 18.16 13.34
C PHE A 138 -18.78 18.81 13.04
N PHE A 139 -18.13 19.43 14.03
CA PHE A 139 -16.89 20.18 13.79
C PHE A 139 -15.70 19.27 13.43
N ARG A 140 -15.44 18.23 14.23
CA ARG A 140 -14.36 17.28 13.95
C ARG A 140 -14.67 16.46 12.70
N TYR A 141 -15.92 16.07 12.52
CA TYR A 141 -16.34 15.35 11.32
C TYR A 141 -16.15 16.19 10.05
N SER A 142 -16.57 17.46 10.06
CA SER A 142 -16.34 18.42 8.98
C SER A 142 -14.87 18.54 8.66
N GLN A 143 -14.03 18.73 9.67
CA GLN A 143 -12.58 18.84 9.51
C GLN A 143 -11.96 17.57 8.90
N ILE A 144 -12.43 16.38 9.27
CA ILE A 144 -11.93 15.10 8.71
C ILE A 144 -12.38 14.94 7.25
N MET A 145 -13.63 15.25 6.94
CA MET A 145 -14.19 15.08 5.60
C MET A 145 -13.69 16.15 4.61
N PHE A 146 -13.45 17.37 5.11
CA PHE A 146 -13.10 18.56 4.33
C PHE A 146 -11.81 19.20 4.86
N ALA A 147 -10.74 18.40 4.94
CA ALA A 147 -9.48 18.82 5.55
C ALA A 147 -8.81 20.02 4.87
N THR A 148 -9.08 20.22 3.57
CA THR A 148 -8.56 21.33 2.75
C THR A 148 -9.49 22.54 2.71
N ASN A 149 -10.66 22.49 3.36
CA ASN A 149 -11.60 23.61 3.36
C ASN A 149 -11.24 24.62 4.46
N ALA A 150 -11.16 25.89 4.09
CA ALA A 150 -10.85 26.99 5.00
C ALA A 150 -11.87 27.11 6.13
N GLN A 151 -13.17 27.07 5.82
CA GLN A 151 -14.25 27.24 6.81
C GLN A 151 -14.33 26.06 7.79
N SER A 152 -14.12 24.84 7.32
CA SER A 152 -14.11 23.66 8.20
C SER A 152 -12.96 23.71 9.21
N ASN A 153 -11.77 24.14 8.76
CA ASN A 153 -10.63 24.35 9.66
C ASN A 153 -10.86 25.53 10.61
N LEU A 154 -11.43 26.64 10.13
CA LEU A 154 -11.75 27.82 10.93
C LEU A 154 -12.73 27.50 12.06
N ASN A 155 -13.86 26.86 11.73
CA ASN A 155 -14.87 26.43 12.70
C ASN A 155 -14.29 25.47 13.75
N TYR A 156 -13.40 24.57 13.32
CA TYR A 156 -12.72 23.64 14.22
C TYR A 156 -11.69 24.35 15.11
N ALA A 157 -10.93 25.32 14.56
CA ALA A 157 -9.99 26.14 15.31
C ALA A 157 -10.69 26.97 16.39
N ALA A 158 -11.84 27.60 16.05
CA ALA A 158 -12.67 28.32 17.00
C ALA A 158 -13.14 27.44 18.16
N CYS A 159 -13.57 26.20 17.88
CA CYS A 159 -13.92 25.24 18.93
C CYS A 159 -12.70 24.86 19.80
N ALA A 160 -11.55 24.56 19.19
CA ALA A 160 -10.34 24.22 19.92
C ALA A 160 -9.87 25.38 20.82
N HIS A 161 -9.97 26.61 20.32
CA HIS A 161 -9.64 27.84 21.04
C HIS A 161 -10.61 28.08 22.20
N TRP A 162 -11.87 28.39 21.89
CA TRP A 162 -12.81 28.91 22.87
C TRP A 162 -13.41 27.85 23.78
N VAL A 163 -13.67 26.65 23.26
CA VAL A 163 -14.33 25.60 24.06
C VAL A 163 -13.30 24.79 24.84
N TYR A 164 -12.21 24.38 24.21
CA TYR A 164 -11.27 23.44 24.83
C TYR A 164 -9.97 24.07 25.35
N GLY A 165 -9.70 25.34 25.05
CA GLY A 165 -8.45 25.99 25.47
C GLY A 165 -7.20 25.34 24.88
N GLN A 166 -7.32 24.63 23.76
CA GLN A 166 -6.23 23.91 23.12
C GLN A 166 -5.49 24.81 22.14
N ALA A 167 -4.67 25.73 22.66
CA ALA A 167 -4.00 26.76 21.86
C ALA A 167 -3.17 26.19 20.69
N ALA A 168 -2.38 25.13 20.94
CA ALA A 168 -1.57 24.51 19.88
C ALA A 168 -2.43 23.91 18.74
N VAL A 169 -3.55 23.27 19.09
CA VAL A 169 -4.48 22.70 18.10
C VAL A 169 -5.18 23.82 17.33
N ALA A 170 -5.63 24.88 18.02
CA ALA A 170 -6.25 26.03 17.38
C ALA A 170 -5.29 26.71 16.39
N LYS A 171 -4.05 27.02 16.81
CA LYS A 171 -3.01 27.63 15.96
C LYS A 171 -2.80 26.83 14.68
N ALA A 172 -2.63 25.51 14.80
CA ALA A 172 -2.44 24.63 13.64
C ALA A 172 -3.62 24.68 12.65
N HIS A 173 -4.86 24.77 13.14
CA HIS A 173 -6.04 24.82 12.28
C HIS A 173 -6.31 26.22 11.71
N TYR A 174 -5.96 27.31 12.40
CA TYR A 174 -5.94 28.65 11.79
C TYR A 174 -4.97 28.72 10.63
N LEU A 175 -3.76 28.16 10.80
CA LEU A 175 -2.76 28.10 9.73
C LEU A 175 -3.26 27.29 8.53
N ARG A 176 -3.89 26.13 8.74
CA ARG A 176 -4.53 25.36 7.67
C ARG A 176 -5.69 26.09 7.00
N ALA A 177 -6.44 26.89 7.76
CA ALA A 177 -7.52 27.70 7.20
C ALA A 177 -6.98 28.82 6.30
N LEU A 178 -5.89 29.47 6.71
CA LEU A 178 -5.16 30.44 5.87
C LEU A 178 -4.51 29.76 4.66
N ASP A 179 -4.00 28.55 4.81
CA ASP A 179 -3.44 27.80 3.68
C ASP A 179 -4.47 27.49 2.60
N ALA A 180 -5.69 27.16 3.01
CA ALA A 180 -6.81 26.93 2.12
C ALA A 180 -7.38 28.21 1.48
N ASP A 181 -7.31 29.34 2.17
CA ASP A 181 -7.80 30.64 1.66
C ASP A 181 -6.89 31.81 2.15
N PRO A 182 -5.72 32.01 1.52
CA PRO A 182 -4.68 32.93 2.01
C PRO A 182 -5.08 34.40 2.01
N TYR A 183 -6.03 34.78 1.16
CA TYR A 183 -6.47 36.17 1.00
C TYR A 183 -7.65 36.53 1.92
N ASN A 184 -8.12 35.58 2.73
CA ASN A 184 -9.25 35.81 3.61
C ASN A 184 -8.86 36.64 4.83
N LYS A 185 -9.12 37.95 4.73
CA LYS A 185 -8.85 38.91 5.82
C LYS A 185 -9.57 38.55 7.13
N ARG A 186 -10.74 37.91 7.06
CA ARG A 186 -11.49 37.47 8.25
C ARG A 186 -10.72 36.40 9.03
N ILE A 187 -10.21 35.40 8.33
CA ILE A 187 -9.43 34.32 8.97
C ILE A 187 -8.20 34.89 9.66
N LEU A 188 -7.49 35.81 9.00
CA LEU A 188 -6.31 36.46 9.57
C LEU A 188 -6.65 37.31 10.82
N ARG A 189 -7.74 38.07 10.80
CA ARG A 189 -8.21 38.82 11.98
C ARG A 189 -8.54 37.90 13.14
N LEU A 190 -9.35 36.87 12.92
CA LEU A 190 -9.71 35.89 13.95
C LEU A 190 -8.48 35.17 14.50
N PHE A 191 -7.49 34.89 13.66
CA PHE A 191 -6.22 34.32 14.08
C PHE A 191 -5.42 35.29 14.97
N ASN A 192 -5.36 36.57 14.62
CA ASN A 192 -4.72 37.60 15.46
C ASN A 192 -5.44 37.75 16.81
N THR A 193 -6.77 37.74 16.82
CA THR A 193 -7.58 37.72 18.05
C THR A 193 -7.22 36.51 18.91
N PHE A 194 -7.10 35.33 18.31
CA PHE A 194 -6.63 34.13 19.01
C PHE A 194 -5.23 34.31 19.60
N LEU A 195 -4.27 34.81 18.82
CA LEU A 195 -2.87 35.00 19.27
C LEU A 195 -2.77 35.96 20.45
N GLY A 196 -3.50 37.08 20.39
CA GLY A 196 -3.59 38.04 21.48
C GLY A 196 -4.16 37.43 22.78
N ARG A 197 -5.06 36.45 22.66
CA ARG A 197 -5.61 35.72 23.82
C ARG A 197 -4.74 34.56 24.28
N SER A 198 -3.94 33.96 23.40
CA SER A 198 -3.15 32.75 23.72
C SER A 198 -1.81 33.00 24.40
N ASN A 199 -1.49 34.27 24.73
CA ASN A 199 -0.19 34.69 25.28
C ASN A 199 0.97 34.07 24.48
N ASP A 200 0.89 34.18 23.15
CA ASP A 200 1.85 33.55 22.24
C ASP A 200 3.25 34.11 22.49
N LEU A 201 4.19 33.23 22.81
CA LEU A 201 5.53 33.61 23.26
C LEU A 201 6.36 34.27 22.16
N ASP A 202 6.02 34.01 20.90
CA ASP A 202 6.72 34.54 19.75
C ASP A 202 6.44 36.05 19.57
N GLY A 203 5.33 36.57 20.10
CA GLY A 203 4.96 38.00 20.01
C GLY A 203 4.67 38.51 18.60
N ASP A 204 4.65 37.61 17.61
CA ASP A 204 4.48 37.91 16.20
C ASP A 204 3.00 37.98 15.81
N ASP A 205 2.70 38.66 14.69
CA ASP A 205 1.36 38.67 14.13
C ASP A 205 1.03 37.37 13.39
N GLY A 206 -0.25 37.15 13.12
CA GLY A 206 -0.73 35.95 12.42
C GLY A 206 -0.14 35.80 11.02
N ALA A 207 0.24 36.89 10.36
CA ALA A 207 0.87 36.85 9.05
C ALA A 207 2.29 36.27 9.14
N ALA A 208 3.09 36.69 10.11
CA ALA A 208 4.41 36.14 10.37
C ALA A 208 4.36 34.64 10.74
N HIS A 209 3.37 34.22 11.54
CA HIS A 209 3.16 32.79 11.79
C HIS A 209 2.82 32.01 10.52
N TYR A 210 1.98 32.57 9.66
CA TYR A 210 1.63 31.93 8.40
C TYR A 210 2.83 31.82 7.44
N MET A 211 3.67 32.85 7.35
CA MET A 211 4.90 32.81 6.56
C MET A 211 5.88 31.75 7.07
N ARG A 212 6.06 31.62 8.39
CA ARG A 212 6.86 30.54 8.99
C ARG A 212 6.27 29.17 8.69
N TYR A 213 4.95 29.03 8.80
CA TYR A 213 4.26 27.79 8.48
C TYR A 213 4.51 27.37 7.03
N GLN A 214 4.36 28.28 6.07
CA GLN A 214 4.68 28.00 4.66
C GLN A 214 6.14 27.61 4.46
N ALA A 215 7.08 28.33 5.09
CA ALA A 215 8.50 27.98 5.02
C ALA A 215 8.78 26.57 5.55
N THR A 216 8.15 26.18 6.66
CA THR A 216 8.28 24.81 7.21
C THR A 216 7.68 23.75 6.30
N LEU A 217 6.56 24.03 5.63
CA LEU A 217 5.96 23.12 4.65
C LEU A 217 6.93 22.87 3.49
N VAL A 218 7.44 23.94 2.88
CA VAL A 218 8.39 23.85 1.76
C VAL A 218 9.64 23.06 2.17
N GLN A 219 10.22 23.36 3.34
CA GLN A 219 11.36 22.61 3.88
C GLN A 219 11.05 21.12 4.06
N SER A 220 9.87 20.78 4.57
CA SER A 220 9.46 19.39 4.78
C SER A 220 9.25 18.64 3.45
N GLU A 221 8.69 19.31 2.45
CA GLU A 221 8.51 18.75 1.11
C GLU A 221 9.85 18.53 0.41
N ASP A 222 10.77 19.49 0.49
CA ASP A 222 12.14 19.37 -0.01
C ASP A 222 12.88 18.21 0.65
N ALA A 223 12.80 18.09 1.98
CA ALA A 223 13.40 16.97 2.72
C ALA A 223 12.80 15.62 2.29
N SER A 224 11.48 15.55 2.09
CA SER A 224 10.82 14.34 1.62
C SER A 224 11.26 13.94 0.21
N ARG A 225 11.39 14.91 -0.70
CA ARG A 225 11.90 14.70 -2.07
C ARG A 225 13.35 14.24 -2.06
N GLN A 226 14.18 14.84 -1.22
CA GLN A 226 15.57 14.43 -1.04
C GLN A 226 15.67 12.99 -0.53
N GLN A 227 14.84 12.62 0.45
CA GLN A 227 14.81 11.25 0.97
C GLN A 227 14.36 10.25 -0.09
N GLN A 228 13.32 10.56 -0.86
CA GLN A 228 12.87 9.70 -1.96
C GLN A 228 13.98 9.50 -3.01
N TRP A 229 14.74 10.55 -3.32
CA TRP A 229 15.88 10.45 -4.23
C TRP A 229 17.00 9.56 -3.67
N LEU A 230 17.34 9.71 -2.39
CA LEU A 230 18.32 8.86 -1.71
C LEU A 230 17.89 7.39 -1.67
N ASP A 231 16.61 7.12 -1.41
CA ASP A 231 16.07 5.77 -1.43
C ASP A 231 16.05 5.18 -2.84
N ALA A 232 15.71 5.97 -3.86
CA ALA A 232 15.76 5.56 -5.26
C ALA A 232 17.19 5.22 -5.72
N THR A 233 18.18 6.05 -5.36
CA THR A 233 19.59 5.77 -5.68
C THR A 233 20.11 4.54 -4.94
N ALA A 234 19.76 4.37 -3.66
CA ALA A 234 20.13 3.19 -2.88
C ALA A 234 19.48 1.91 -3.43
N THR A 235 18.22 1.96 -3.84
CA THR A 235 17.53 0.81 -4.47
C THR A 235 18.14 0.46 -5.82
N GLU A 236 18.51 1.44 -6.64
CA GLU A 236 19.20 1.20 -7.90
C GLU A 236 20.57 0.54 -7.69
N GLN A 237 21.34 1.00 -6.70
CA GLN A 237 22.62 0.38 -6.34
C GLN A 237 22.44 -1.08 -5.89
N ARG A 238 21.44 -1.34 -5.02
CA ARG A 238 21.10 -2.71 -4.60
C ARG A 238 20.68 -3.58 -5.79
N HIS A 239 19.91 -3.03 -6.72
CA HIS A 239 19.48 -3.74 -7.93
C HIS A 239 20.68 -4.08 -8.83
N ARG A 240 21.56 -3.11 -9.10
CA ARG A 240 22.80 -3.34 -9.86
C ARG A 240 23.69 -4.41 -9.21
N ALA A 241 23.86 -4.36 -7.88
CA ALA A 241 24.62 -5.36 -7.14
C ALA A 241 23.98 -6.76 -7.24
N ALA A 242 22.65 -6.86 -7.14
CA ALA A 242 21.92 -8.11 -7.30
C ALA A 242 22.10 -8.70 -8.71
N VAL A 243 22.00 -7.87 -9.76
CA VAL A 243 22.25 -8.29 -11.15
C VAL A 243 23.69 -8.82 -11.31
N LEU A 244 24.68 -8.13 -10.74
CA LEU A 244 26.08 -8.59 -10.78
C LEU A 244 26.27 -9.93 -10.06
N LEU A 245 25.63 -10.13 -8.91
CA LEU A 245 25.67 -11.41 -8.19
C LEU A 245 25.00 -12.53 -9.00
N GLN A 246 23.81 -12.27 -9.56
CA GLN A 246 23.08 -13.24 -10.37
C GLN A 246 23.84 -13.62 -11.65
N THR A 247 24.42 -12.65 -12.35
CA THR A 247 25.22 -12.90 -13.56
C THR A 247 26.48 -13.71 -13.24
N ARG A 248 27.21 -13.37 -12.17
CA ARG A 248 28.37 -14.17 -11.70
C ARG A 248 27.97 -15.59 -11.31
N PHE A 249 26.84 -15.76 -10.61
CA PHE A 249 26.33 -17.07 -10.25
C PHE A 249 26.00 -17.91 -11.49
N ARG A 250 25.22 -17.35 -12.43
CA ARG A 250 24.87 -18.01 -13.70
C ARG A 250 26.10 -18.40 -14.51
N ALA A 251 27.09 -17.49 -14.63
CA ALA A 251 28.34 -17.77 -15.34
C ALA A 251 29.14 -18.89 -14.69
N ARG A 252 29.26 -18.91 -13.35
CA ARG A 252 29.97 -19.98 -12.62
C ARG A 252 29.25 -21.32 -12.77
N HIS A 253 27.92 -21.32 -12.71
CA HIS A 253 27.11 -22.52 -12.90
C HIS A 253 27.28 -23.08 -14.33
N GLN A 254 27.25 -22.21 -15.34
CA GLN A 254 27.47 -22.60 -16.73
C GLN A 254 28.88 -23.16 -16.96
N ARG A 255 29.92 -22.54 -16.40
CA ARG A 255 31.30 -23.05 -16.46
C ARG A 255 31.41 -24.44 -15.83
N LYS A 256 30.83 -24.66 -14.64
CA LYS A 256 30.79 -26.00 -14.01
C LYS A 256 30.09 -27.03 -14.92
N ARG A 257 29.01 -26.63 -15.59
CA ARG A 257 28.27 -27.49 -16.54
C ARG A 257 29.13 -27.87 -17.74
N VAL A 258 29.82 -26.90 -18.34
CA VAL A 258 30.73 -27.12 -19.48
C VAL A 258 31.92 -27.98 -19.08
N VAL A 259 32.52 -27.78 -17.89
CA VAL A 259 33.61 -28.62 -17.39
C VAL A 259 33.14 -30.06 -17.20
N ARG A 260 31.95 -30.29 -16.62
CA ARG A 260 31.37 -31.65 -16.55
C ARG A 260 31.15 -32.27 -17.92
N MET A 261 30.70 -31.49 -18.90
CA MET A 261 30.52 -31.98 -20.28
C MET A 261 31.86 -32.30 -20.96
N LYS A 262 32.91 -31.50 -20.72
CA LYS A 262 34.26 -31.76 -21.27
C LYS A 262 35.01 -32.90 -20.57
N SER A 263 34.69 -33.21 -19.31
CA SER A 263 35.25 -34.37 -18.60
C SER A 263 34.62 -35.71 -19.00
N ILE A 264 33.60 -35.68 -19.86
CA ILE A 264 33.09 -36.88 -20.53
C ILE A 264 33.85 -36.99 -21.85
N LEU A 265 35.00 -37.66 -21.83
CA LEU A 265 35.55 -38.25 -23.06
C LEU A 265 34.47 -39.20 -23.65
N PRO A 266 34.41 -39.39 -24.98
CA PRO A 266 33.58 -40.46 -25.54
C PRO A 266 34.06 -41.76 -24.91
N VAL A 267 33.21 -42.41 -24.13
CA VAL A 267 33.55 -43.69 -23.52
C VAL A 267 33.71 -44.68 -24.69
N PRO A 268 34.89 -45.29 -24.91
CA PRO A 268 34.98 -46.41 -25.85
C PRO A 268 34.09 -47.50 -25.28
N HIS A 269 33.07 -47.91 -26.05
CA HIS A 269 32.14 -48.94 -25.61
C HIS A 269 32.92 -50.21 -25.24
N LYS A 270 32.85 -50.64 -23.97
CA LYS A 270 33.30 -51.96 -23.56
C LYS A 270 32.31 -52.97 -24.14
N ALA A 271 32.64 -53.62 -25.25
CA ALA A 271 31.83 -54.72 -25.78
C ALA A 271 31.65 -55.79 -24.69
N LEU A 272 30.42 -56.21 -24.42
CA LEU A 272 30.08 -57.12 -23.32
C LEU A 272 30.21 -58.60 -23.74
N SER A 273 30.26 -58.89 -25.05
CA SER A 273 30.43 -60.23 -25.61
C SER A 273 31.39 -60.23 -26.82
N THR A 274 31.88 -61.41 -27.19
CA THR A 274 32.71 -61.61 -28.39
C THR A 274 31.96 -61.28 -29.67
N GLU A 275 30.66 -61.59 -29.72
CA GLU A 275 29.77 -61.25 -30.83
C GLU A 275 29.58 -59.73 -30.96
N GLU A 276 29.40 -59.02 -29.84
CA GLU A 276 29.27 -57.56 -29.84
C GLU A 276 30.57 -56.87 -30.30
N LEU A 277 31.72 -57.48 -30.01
CA LEU A 277 33.01 -56.99 -30.45
C LEU A 277 33.21 -57.19 -31.97
N GLN A 278 32.74 -58.31 -32.52
CA GLN A 278 32.72 -58.54 -33.97
C GLN A 278 31.76 -57.57 -34.69
N LEU A 279 30.56 -57.33 -34.14
CA LEU A 279 29.62 -56.32 -34.61
C LEU A 279 30.25 -54.93 -34.66
N HIS A 280 30.95 -54.54 -33.60
CA HIS A 280 31.59 -53.24 -33.51
C HIS A 280 32.75 -53.09 -34.48
N GLN A 281 33.56 -54.14 -34.66
CA GLN A 281 34.66 -54.14 -35.62
C GLN A 281 34.15 -54.03 -37.06
N ALA A 282 33.11 -54.78 -37.43
CA ALA A 282 32.48 -54.67 -38.74
C ALA A 282 31.93 -53.26 -38.97
N PHE A 283 31.26 -52.66 -37.98
CA PHE A 283 30.77 -51.28 -38.09
C PHE A 283 31.92 -50.27 -38.29
N ASP A 284 32.98 -50.34 -37.46
CA ASP A 284 34.10 -49.41 -37.51
C ASP A 284 34.89 -49.54 -38.81
N THR A 285 35.08 -50.75 -39.34
CA THR A 285 35.83 -50.97 -40.59
C THR A 285 35.18 -50.25 -41.78
N VAL A 286 33.85 -50.28 -41.87
CA VAL A 286 33.10 -49.58 -42.93
C VAL A 286 33.00 -48.09 -42.61
N ALA A 287 32.68 -47.71 -41.38
CA ALA A 287 32.54 -46.31 -40.96
C ALA A 287 33.85 -45.52 -41.08
N ALA A 288 35.02 -46.16 -40.89
CA ALA A 288 36.33 -45.52 -41.04
C ALA A 288 36.59 -44.94 -42.44
N THR A 289 35.90 -45.43 -43.47
CA THR A 289 35.99 -44.90 -44.83
C THR A 289 35.21 -43.59 -45.03
N ASN A 290 34.34 -43.23 -44.08
CA ASN A 290 33.52 -42.03 -44.14
C ASN A 290 34.24 -40.81 -43.56
N ARG A 291 33.81 -39.61 -43.99
CA ARG A 291 34.32 -38.32 -43.44
C ARG A 291 34.15 -38.21 -41.92
N ASN A 292 33.13 -38.84 -41.36
CA ASN A 292 32.94 -38.97 -39.93
C ASN A 292 33.02 -40.46 -39.55
N PRO A 293 34.11 -40.93 -38.93
CA PRO A 293 34.32 -42.35 -38.65
C PRO A 293 33.42 -42.92 -37.55
N SER A 294 32.54 -42.10 -36.96
CA SER A 294 31.56 -42.51 -35.95
C SER A 294 30.15 -42.78 -36.52
N VAL A 295 29.99 -42.64 -37.84
CA VAL A 295 28.69 -42.67 -38.51
C VAL A 295 28.77 -43.48 -39.81
N LEU A 296 27.79 -44.37 -40.00
CA LEU A 296 27.61 -45.19 -41.18
C LEU A 296 26.37 -44.73 -41.96
N ARG A 297 26.40 -44.71 -43.29
CA ARG A 297 25.19 -44.45 -44.09
C ARG A 297 24.38 -45.74 -44.25
N VAL A 298 23.06 -45.64 -44.30
CA VAL A 298 22.16 -46.82 -44.32
C VAL A 298 22.44 -47.74 -45.51
N ASP A 299 22.80 -47.18 -46.67
CA ASP A 299 23.18 -47.93 -47.87
C ASP A 299 24.45 -48.77 -47.68
N GLN A 300 25.32 -48.41 -46.73
CA GLN A 300 26.56 -49.13 -46.43
C GLN A 300 26.33 -50.35 -45.53
N LEU A 301 25.09 -50.65 -45.10
CA LEU A 301 24.80 -51.88 -44.37
C LEU A 301 25.12 -53.13 -45.19
N ALA A 302 24.96 -53.07 -46.51
CA ALA A 302 25.34 -54.13 -47.44
C ALA A 302 26.84 -54.46 -47.41
N ASP A 303 27.69 -53.51 -46.98
CA ASP A 303 29.13 -53.72 -46.81
C ASP A 303 29.48 -54.26 -45.41
N VAL A 304 28.61 -54.03 -44.41
CA VAL A 304 28.82 -54.46 -43.02
C VAL A 304 28.38 -55.92 -42.81
N TYR A 305 27.25 -56.33 -43.39
CA TYR A 305 26.65 -57.66 -43.17
C TYR A 305 27.58 -58.83 -43.58
N PRO A 306 28.29 -58.78 -44.72
CA PRO A 306 29.23 -59.82 -45.09
C PRO A 306 30.39 -60.00 -44.10
N LEU A 307 30.82 -58.93 -43.42
CA LEU A 307 31.87 -58.99 -42.40
C LEU A 307 31.42 -59.73 -41.14
N LEU A 308 30.11 -59.90 -40.97
CA LEU A 308 29.46 -60.63 -39.89
C LEU A 308 29.04 -62.05 -40.31
N GLY A 309 29.27 -62.41 -41.58
CA GLY A 309 28.84 -63.69 -42.15
C GLY A 309 27.37 -63.71 -42.58
N TRP A 310 26.70 -62.55 -42.60
CA TRP A 310 25.32 -62.41 -43.07
C TRP A 310 25.27 -62.12 -44.58
N SER A 311 24.15 -62.44 -45.21
CA SER A 311 23.99 -62.26 -46.64
C SER A 311 23.74 -60.80 -47.01
N VAL A 312 24.17 -60.40 -48.20
CA VAL A 312 23.88 -59.06 -48.74
C VAL A 312 22.37 -58.87 -48.97
N GLN A 313 21.63 -59.97 -49.18
CA GLN A 313 20.19 -59.94 -49.38
C GLN A 313 19.44 -59.61 -48.10
N GLU A 314 19.89 -60.12 -46.95
CA GLU A 314 19.37 -59.73 -45.62
C GLU A 314 19.57 -58.23 -45.36
N ALA A 315 20.73 -57.66 -45.71
CA ALA A 315 20.95 -56.21 -45.60
C ALA A 315 19.98 -55.39 -46.47
N ALA A 316 19.67 -55.88 -47.68
CA ALA A 316 18.73 -55.20 -48.58
C ALA A 316 17.29 -55.28 -48.06
N ASP A 317 16.90 -56.41 -47.47
CA ASP A 317 15.59 -56.61 -46.87
C ASP A 317 15.41 -55.72 -45.62
N ASP A 318 16.43 -55.58 -44.77
CA ASP A 318 16.37 -54.71 -43.57
C ASP A 318 16.30 -53.22 -43.95
N VAL A 319 17.02 -52.81 -45.01
CA VAL A 319 16.93 -51.44 -45.55
C VAL A 319 15.54 -51.19 -46.18
N ALA A 320 14.98 -52.17 -46.89
CA ALA A 320 13.63 -52.09 -47.47
C ALA A 320 12.55 -52.05 -46.36
N TYR A 321 12.73 -52.82 -45.29
CA TYR A 321 11.86 -52.81 -44.13
C TYR A 321 11.89 -51.46 -43.41
N ALA A 322 13.08 -50.92 -43.13
CA ALA A 322 13.26 -49.62 -42.48
C ALA A 322 12.74 -48.43 -43.31
N THR A 323 12.74 -48.54 -44.64
CA THR A 323 12.21 -47.50 -45.53
C THR A 323 10.69 -47.57 -45.73
N SER A 324 10.07 -48.74 -45.58
CA SER A 324 8.63 -48.95 -45.76
C SER A 324 7.80 -48.74 -44.49
N HIS A 325 8.35 -49.04 -43.30
CA HIS A 325 7.66 -48.89 -42.02
C HIS A 325 7.95 -47.52 -41.38
N MET A 326 7.26 -46.48 -41.87
CA MET A 326 7.46 -45.05 -41.56
C MET A 326 7.15 -44.57 -40.13
N GLU A 327 6.95 -45.43 -39.14
CA GLU A 327 6.68 -44.97 -37.75
C GLU A 327 7.94 -44.59 -36.97
N PHE A 328 9.12 -45.02 -37.42
CA PHE A 328 10.40 -44.54 -36.94
C PHE A 328 11.14 -43.87 -38.10
N GLN A 329 11.36 -42.55 -38.04
CA GLN A 329 12.25 -41.88 -39.00
C GLN A 329 13.68 -42.42 -38.80
N TYR A 330 14.02 -43.49 -39.52
CA TYR A 330 15.38 -43.98 -39.55
C TYR A 330 16.23 -42.94 -40.29
N PRO A 331 17.27 -42.39 -39.63
CA PRO A 331 18.11 -41.37 -40.23
C PRO A 331 18.89 -41.95 -41.43
N GLN A 332 19.18 -41.13 -42.44
CA GLN A 332 20.06 -41.52 -43.56
C GLN A 332 21.48 -41.92 -43.12
N SER A 333 21.82 -41.66 -41.86
CA SER A 333 23.08 -42.02 -41.24
C SER A 333 22.89 -42.51 -39.80
N ILE A 334 23.54 -43.61 -39.47
CA ILE A 334 23.36 -44.39 -38.24
C ILE A 334 24.64 -44.32 -37.40
N THR A 335 24.50 -44.03 -36.11
CA THR A 335 25.58 -44.14 -35.11
C THR A 335 25.68 -45.57 -34.58
N TRP A 336 26.84 -45.98 -34.07
CA TRP A 336 27.04 -47.31 -33.47
C TRP A 336 25.92 -47.74 -32.51
N THR A 337 25.51 -46.85 -31.61
CA THR A 337 24.43 -47.13 -30.65
C THR A 337 23.08 -47.46 -31.29
N ARG A 338 22.78 -46.86 -32.45
CA ARG A 338 21.56 -47.14 -33.21
C ARG A 338 21.71 -48.40 -34.05
N PHE A 339 22.88 -48.64 -34.65
CA PHE A 339 23.16 -49.87 -35.40
C PHE A 339 23.10 -51.12 -34.51
N ARG A 340 23.67 -51.06 -33.31
CA ARG A 340 23.50 -52.13 -32.31
C ARG A 340 22.04 -52.38 -31.98
N LYS A 341 21.27 -51.31 -31.76
CA LYS A 341 19.85 -51.42 -31.43
C LYS A 341 19.05 -52.01 -32.59
N TRP A 342 19.35 -51.61 -33.82
CA TRP A 342 18.78 -52.15 -35.06
C TRP A 342 18.93 -53.68 -35.11
N ILE A 343 20.16 -54.18 -34.94
CA ILE A 343 20.46 -55.62 -34.94
C ILE A 343 19.79 -56.34 -33.75
N GLN A 344 19.75 -55.71 -32.58
CA GLN A 344 19.16 -56.32 -31.38
C GLN A 344 17.64 -56.37 -31.41
N GLU A 345 16.97 -55.46 -32.13
CA GLU A 345 15.51 -55.47 -32.29
C GLU A 345 15.05 -56.58 -33.28
N GLU A 346 15.88 -57.00 -34.23
CA GLU A 346 15.60 -58.13 -35.14
C GLU A 346 15.93 -59.51 -34.56
N ALA A 347 16.77 -59.59 -33.51
CA ALA A 347 17.14 -60.85 -32.85
C ALA A 347 16.06 -61.43 -31.90
N ALA A 348 14.90 -60.75 -31.76
CA ALA A 348 13.76 -61.28 -31.01
C ALA A 348 12.72 -61.85 -32.00
N PRO A 349 12.41 -63.16 -31.98
CA PRO A 349 11.30 -63.69 -32.77
C PRO A 349 9.99 -62.97 -32.36
N PRO A 350 9.02 -62.79 -33.29
CA PRO A 350 7.76 -62.13 -33.01
C PRO A 350 6.84 -63.05 -32.19
N SER A 351 7.21 -63.35 -30.95
CA SER A 351 6.47 -64.24 -30.06
C SER A 351 6.34 -63.71 -28.63
N HIS A 352 6.25 -62.40 -28.45
CA HIS A 352 5.74 -61.80 -27.21
C HIS A 352 4.90 -60.55 -27.52
N TRP A 353 3.74 -60.81 -28.12
CA TRP A 353 2.55 -59.96 -28.02
C TRP A 353 1.38 -60.82 -27.52
N GLU A 354 1.48 -61.22 -26.24
CA GLU A 354 0.32 -61.39 -25.36
C GLU A 354 0.50 -60.49 -24.14
#